data_AF-A0A0D0AZ97-F1
#
_entry.id   AF-A0A0D0AZ97-F1
#
_cell.length_a   1.000
_cell.length_b   1.000
_cell.length_c   1.000
_cell.angle_alpha   90.00
_cell.angle_beta   90.00
_cell.angle_gamma   90.00
#
_symmetry.space_group_name_H-M   'P 1'
#
loop_
_entity.id
_entity.type
_entity.pdbx_description
1 polymer ?
#
loop_
_entity_poly.entity_id
_entity_poly.type
_entity_poly.pdbx_seq_one_letter_code
_entity_poly.pdbx_strand_id
1 'polypeptide(L)'
;MSPLSQAYPAQYGYSIWYRNASDTGQEMVMALGMFLASFIGKHLVLLEEETDREALFNAHFYLIKISQVDEREVWKICLVYWLVLLVGLYEEAVSRLPIGTSVAGDTTFAVPEVTLRKDMYAEVLTNLRLIAVGKMVKPEEVLIVENEEDEVVREHLQETDTIVLYKMMRELMLYLTHLDVVDTERILTEKLERQMNKKDGSSGDEWSWGNLNTLCWAVGSISGAMNEDTEKRFLVLIIRELLSLVEQRGGRITR
;
A
#
# COMPACT_ATOMS: atom_id res chain seq x y z
N MET A 1 -19.43 -19.32 3.17
CA MET A 1 -18.47 -18.90 2.12
C MET A 1 -19.27 -18.50 0.88
N SER A 2 -19.29 -17.21 0.55
CA SER A 2 -20.10 -16.66 -0.55
C SER A 2 -19.43 -16.92 -1.91
N PRO A 3 -20.18 -17.15 -3.01
CA PRO A 3 -19.65 -17.48 -4.34
C PRO A 3 -18.81 -16.38 -5.02
N LEU A 4 -18.63 -15.22 -4.39
CA LEU A 4 -17.93 -14.07 -4.96
C LEU A 4 -16.39 -14.20 -4.95
N SER A 5 -15.84 -15.19 -4.25
CA SER A 5 -14.38 -15.33 -4.08
C SER A 5 -13.66 -16.07 -5.22
N GLN A 6 -14.35 -16.51 -6.27
CA GLN A 6 -13.80 -17.53 -7.19
C GLN A 6 -13.67 -17.12 -8.67
N ALA A 7 -13.83 -15.85 -9.06
CA ALA A 7 -13.81 -15.51 -10.50
C ALA A 7 -13.03 -14.25 -10.92
N TYR A 8 -12.48 -13.43 -10.02
CA TYR A 8 -11.77 -12.22 -10.43
C TYR A 8 -10.55 -11.95 -9.54
N PRO A 9 -9.45 -11.38 -10.07
CA PRO A 9 -8.42 -10.81 -9.21
C PRO A 9 -9.13 -9.80 -8.29
N ALA A 10 -9.00 -9.99 -6.97
CA ALA A 10 -9.83 -9.32 -5.95
C ALA A 10 -9.88 -7.78 -6.06
N GLN A 11 -8.89 -7.18 -6.74
CA GLN A 11 -8.78 -5.75 -7.02
C GLN A 11 -9.89 -5.23 -7.97
N TYR A 12 -10.40 -6.05 -8.89
CA TYR A 12 -11.41 -5.61 -9.87
C TYR A 12 -12.85 -5.78 -9.38
N GLY A 13 -13.11 -6.68 -8.42
CA GLY A 13 -14.47 -7.04 -8.01
C GLY A 13 -15.26 -5.89 -7.40
N TYR A 14 -14.67 -5.16 -6.44
CA TYR A 14 -15.35 -4.06 -5.75
C TYR A 14 -15.45 -2.81 -6.63
N SER A 15 -14.44 -2.51 -7.44
CA SER A 15 -14.47 -1.38 -8.36
C SER A 15 -15.52 -1.56 -9.46
N ILE A 16 -15.63 -2.77 -10.04
CA ILE A 16 -16.68 -3.08 -11.00
C ILE A 16 -18.06 -3.03 -10.35
N TRP A 17 -18.21 -3.58 -9.15
CA TRP A 17 -19.48 -3.52 -8.42
C TRP A 17 -19.88 -2.07 -8.12
N TYR A 18 -18.97 -1.24 -7.64
CA TYR A 18 -19.25 0.16 -7.29
C TYR A 18 -19.63 1.00 -8.51
N ARG A 19 -18.91 0.85 -9.64
CA ARG A 19 -19.24 1.53 -10.90
C ARG A 19 -20.62 1.12 -11.45
N ASN A 20 -21.04 -0.12 -11.21
CA ASN A 20 -22.34 -0.64 -11.64
C ASN A 20 -23.44 -0.47 -10.59
N ALA A 21 -23.11 0.03 -9.40
CA ALA A 21 -24.09 0.31 -8.35
C ALA A 21 -24.94 1.52 -8.72
N SER A 22 -26.15 1.60 -8.18
CA SER A 22 -26.95 2.82 -8.25
C SER A 22 -26.28 3.95 -7.45
N ASP A 23 -26.68 5.20 -7.73
CA ASP A 23 -26.24 6.38 -6.98
C ASP A 23 -26.39 6.16 -5.46
N THR A 24 -27.53 5.62 -5.02
CA THR A 24 -27.78 5.27 -3.62
C THR A 24 -26.81 4.21 -3.08
N GLY A 25 -26.41 3.24 -3.90
CA GLY A 25 -25.41 2.24 -3.52
C GLY A 25 -24.01 2.84 -3.35
N GLN A 26 -23.63 3.76 -4.24
CA GLN A 26 -22.37 4.49 -4.15
C GLN A 26 -22.33 5.41 -2.93
N GLU A 27 -23.41 6.15 -2.68
CA GLU A 27 -23.60 6.99 -1.49
C GLU A 27 -23.53 6.18 -0.19
N MET A 28 -24.14 4.98 -0.16
CA MET A 28 -24.10 4.10 1.01
C MET A 28 -22.67 3.66 1.33
N VAL A 29 -21.86 3.31 0.32
CA VAL A 29 -20.45 2.94 0.54
C VAL A 29 -19.64 4.12 1.05
N MET A 30 -19.84 5.31 0.48
CA MET A 30 -19.17 6.52 0.96
C MET A 30 -19.57 6.83 2.42
N ALA A 31 -20.87 6.78 2.74
CA ALA A 31 -21.40 6.99 4.07
C ALA A 31 -20.86 5.97 5.08
N LEU A 32 -20.77 4.70 4.69
CA LEU A 32 -20.18 3.65 5.52
C LEU A 32 -18.68 3.89 5.74
N GLY A 33 -17.93 4.26 4.70
CA GLY A 33 -16.52 4.63 4.81
C GLY A 33 -16.31 5.78 5.79
N MET A 34 -17.09 6.85 5.67
CA MET A 34 -17.05 7.99 6.59
C MET A 34 -17.40 7.59 8.03
N PHE A 35 -18.44 6.78 8.22
CA PHE A 35 -18.86 6.31 9.53
C PHE A 35 -17.76 5.48 10.20
N LEU A 36 -17.22 4.47 9.52
CA LEU A 36 -16.19 3.59 10.07
C LEU A 36 -14.91 4.37 10.36
N ALA A 37 -14.43 5.16 9.40
CA ALA A 37 -13.24 6.00 9.56
C ALA A 37 -13.36 6.94 10.77
N SER A 38 -14.52 7.60 10.91
CA SER A 38 -14.75 8.58 11.97
C SER A 38 -14.96 7.93 13.34
N PHE A 39 -15.76 6.87 13.40
CA PHE A 39 -16.10 6.20 14.66
C PHE A 39 -14.89 5.47 15.23
N ILE A 40 -14.22 4.66 14.41
CA ILE A 40 -13.05 3.91 14.87
C ILE A 40 -11.92 4.89 15.16
N GLY A 41 -11.68 5.90 14.32
CA GLY A 41 -10.62 6.90 14.55
C GLY A 41 -10.74 7.63 15.89
N LYS A 42 -11.95 7.84 16.41
CA LYS A 42 -12.18 8.49 17.72
C LYS A 42 -12.15 7.52 18.90
N HIS A 43 -12.49 6.26 18.70
CA HIS A 43 -12.73 5.29 19.77
C HIS A 43 -11.78 4.08 19.73
N LEU A 44 -10.76 4.10 18.88
CA LEU A 44 -9.87 2.96 18.60
C LEU A 44 -9.31 2.30 19.86
N VAL A 45 -8.74 3.09 20.77
CA VAL A 45 -8.12 2.57 22.02
C VAL A 45 -9.14 1.84 22.87
N LEU A 46 -10.35 2.38 23.01
CA LEU A 46 -11.43 1.72 23.76
C LEU A 46 -11.84 0.41 23.08
N LEU A 47 -11.97 0.40 21.75
CA LEU A 47 -12.35 -0.79 20.98
C LEU A 47 -11.29 -1.90 21.03
N GLU A 48 -10.01 -1.55 21.22
CA GLU A 48 -8.93 -2.53 21.38
C GLU A 48 -8.93 -3.19 22.77
N GLU A 49 -9.43 -2.50 23.80
CA GLU A 49 -9.53 -3.01 25.17
C GLU A 49 -10.76 -3.90 25.39
N GLU A 50 -11.76 -3.81 24.51
CA GLU A 50 -12.98 -4.64 24.58
C GLU A 50 -12.69 -6.14 24.46
N THR A 51 -13.53 -6.93 25.14
CA THR A 51 -13.35 -8.40 25.18
C THR A 51 -13.69 -9.06 23.84
N ASP A 52 -14.60 -8.45 23.07
CA ASP A 52 -14.96 -8.90 21.72
C ASP A 52 -14.35 -7.97 20.65
N ARG A 53 -13.20 -8.37 20.14
CA ARG A 53 -12.46 -7.66 19.08
C ARG A 53 -12.89 -8.05 17.67
N GLU A 54 -13.79 -9.04 17.53
CA GLU A 54 -14.19 -9.55 16.22
C GLU A 54 -14.87 -8.44 15.39
N ALA A 55 -15.74 -7.65 16.04
CA ALA A 55 -16.39 -6.50 15.43
C ALA A 55 -15.38 -5.45 14.92
N LEU A 56 -14.32 -5.18 15.68
CA LEU A 56 -13.26 -4.23 15.30
C LEU A 56 -12.49 -4.73 14.08
N PHE A 57 -12.10 -6.00 14.05
CA PHE A 57 -11.40 -6.58 12.90
C PHE A 57 -12.29 -6.60 11.66
N ASN A 58 -13.56 -7.01 11.79
CA ASN A 58 -14.52 -6.98 10.70
C ASN A 58 -14.70 -5.56 10.14
N ALA A 59 -14.77 -4.55 11.01
CA ALA A 59 -14.86 -3.15 10.61
C ALA A 59 -13.62 -2.69 9.82
N HIS A 60 -12.42 -3.09 10.23
CA HIS A 60 -11.19 -2.84 9.49
C HIS A 60 -11.17 -3.56 8.13
N PHE A 61 -11.65 -4.80 8.05
CA PHE A 61 -11.77 -5.52 6.78
C PHE A 61 -12.81 -4.88 5.85
N TYR A 62 -13.89 -4.30 6.39
CA TYR A 62 -14.79 -3.46 5.59
C TYR A 62 -14.08 -2.22 5.05
N LEU A 63 -13.30 -1.52 5.88
CA LEU A 63 -12.49 -0.38 5.41
C LEU A 63 -11.46 -0.78 4.35
N ILE A 64 -10.85 -1.97 4.43
CA ILE A 64 -9.98 -2.51 3.38
C ILE A 64 -10.74 -2.69 2.07
N LYS A 65 -11.94 -3.27 2.10
CA LYS A 65 -12.78 -3.45 0.90
C LYS A 65 -13.23 -2.11 0.31
N ILE A 66 -13.65 -1.16 1.16
CA ILE A 66 -14.02 0.20 0.73
C ILE A 66 -12.81 0.90 0.11
N SER A 67 -11.62 0.72 0.68
CA SER A 67 -10.36 1.27 0.17
C SER A 67 -9.98 0.74 -1.22
N GLN A 68 -10.52 -0.41 -1.65
CA GLN A 68 -10.29 -0.95 -2.99
C GLN A 68 -11.14 -0.27 -4.07
N VAL A 69 -12.23 0.40 -3.69
CA VAL A 69 -13.13 1.10 -4.64
C VAL A 69 -12.36 2.16 -5.40
N ASP A 70 -12.46 2.13 -6.73
CA ASP A 70 -11.82 3.11 -7.62
C ASP A 70 -12.62 4.43 -7.68
N GLU A 71 -12.69 5.11 -6.52
CA GLU A 71 -13.29 6.42 -6.34
C GLU A 71 -12.37 7.28 -5.46
N ARG A 72 -11.96 8.45 -5.97
CA ARG A 72 -10.90 9.28 -5.38
C ARG A 72 -11.29 9.78 -3.99
N GLU A 73 -12.53 10.23 -3.83
CA GLU A 73 -12.99 10.78 -2.56
C GLU A 73 -13.16 9.70 -1.48
N VAL A 74 -13.63 8.50 -1.88
CA VAL A 74 -13.69 7.34 -0.98
C VAL A 74 -12.29 6.95 -0.51
N TRP A 75 -11.31 6.93 -1.42
CA TRP A 75 -9.93 6.64 -1.05
C TRP A 75 -9.36 7.67 -0.07
N LYS A 76 -9.58 8.97 -0.29
CA LYS A 76 -9.13 10.04 0.63
C LYS A 76 -9.70 9.86 2.04
N ILE A 77 -11.00 9.55 2.16
CA ILE A 77 -11.64 9.28 3.46
C ILE A 77 -10.93 8.13 4.19
N CYS A 78 -10.71 7.01 3.51
CA CYS A 78 -10.02 5.87 4.10
C CYS A 78 -8.55 6.19 4.43
N LEU A 79 -7.85 6.90 3.55
CA LEU A 79 -6.44 7.26 3.71
C LEU A 79 -6.20 8.09 4.97
N VAL A 80 -7.08 9.04 5.26
CA VAL A 80 -7.02 9.84 6.50
C VAL A 80 -7.10 8.93 7.73
N TYR A 81 -8.04 7.99 7.76
CA TYR A 81 -8.15 7.03 8.86
C TYR A 81 -6.93 6.13 8.99
N TRP A 82 -6.45 5.59 7.86
CA TRP A 82 -5.30 4.70 7.86
C TRP A 82 -4.06 5.39 8.43
N LEU A 83 -3.82 6.65 8.10
CA LEU A 83 -2.73 7.43 8.70
C LEU A 83 -2.90 7.56 10.22
N VAL A 84 -4.11 7.84 10.72
CA VAL A 84 -4.37 7.89 12.18
C VAL A 84 -4.02 6.56 12.85
N LEU A 85 -4.43 5.43 12.28
CA LEU A 85 -4.09 4.10 12.80
C LEU A 85 -2.56 3.89 12.80
N LEU A 86 -1.91 4.10 11.66
CA LEU A 86 -0.49 3.81 11.48
C LEU A 86 0.41 4.67 12.36
N VAL A 87 0.13 5.97 12.50
CA VAL A 87 0.85 6.88 13.40
C VAL A 87 0.78 6.34 14.82
N GLY A 88 -0.43 6.00 15.30
CA GLY A 88 -0.61 5.48 16.66
C GLY A 88 0.08 4.13 16.90
N LEU A 89 0.14 3.25 15.89
CA LEU A 89 0.89 1.99 15.96
C LEU A 89 2.41 2.21 15.97
N TYR A 90 2.89 3.16 15.16
CA TYR A 90 4.31 3.48 15.07
C TYR A 90 4.82 4.15 16.34
N GLU A 91 4.11 5.13 16.88
CA GLU A 91 4.44 5.79 18.15
C GLU A 91 4.55 4.79 19.30
N GLU A 92 3.60 3.85 19.40
CA GLU A 92 3.66 2.78 20.39
C GLU A 92 4.90 1.90 20.18
N ALA A 93 5.16 1.45 18.96
CA ALA A 93 6.31 0.59 18.64
C ALA A 93 7.63 1.27 19.03
N VAL A 94 7.81 2.56 18.69
CA VAL A 94 8.99 3.35 19.05
C VAL A 94 9.10 3.54 20.56
N SER A 95 7.99 3.79 21.25
CA SER A 95 7.99 4.01 22.71
C SER A 95 8.33 2.75 23.52
N ARG A 96 7.98 1.57 23.00
CA ARG A 96 8.23 0.28 23.65
C ARG A 96 9.58 -0.33 23.32
N LEU A 97 10.23 0.13 22.25
CA LEU A 97 11.62 -0.23 21.96
C LEU A 97 12.52 0.41 23.04
N PRO A 98 13.36 -0.38 23.75
CA PRO A 98 14.25 0.19 24.76
C PRO A 98 15.21 1.18 24.10
N ILE A 99 15.06 2.48 24.41
CA ILE A 99 16.07 3.49 24.07
C ILE A 99 17.28 3.20 24.96
N GLY A 100 18.25 2.45 24.43
CA GLY A 100 19.57 2.28 25.02
C GLY A 100 19.71 1.10 25.98
N THR A 101 20.04 -0.08 25.44
CA THR A 101 20.86 -1.06 26.16
C THR A 101 22.12 -1.38 25.36
N SER A 102 22.90 -0.35 25.06
CA SER A 102 24.35 -0.49 24.94
C SER A 102 24.94 -0.34 26.33
N VAL A 103 24.81 -1.39 27.16
CA VAL A 103 25.61 -1.54 28.37
C VAL A 103 26.40 -2.81 28.20
N ALA A 104 27.70 -2.63 28.03
CA ALA A 104 28.67 -3.71 28.04
C ALA A 104 28.47 -4.57 29.30
N GLY A 105 28.47 -5.89 29.13
CA GLY A 105 28.53 -6.85 30.23
C GLY A 105 27.35 -7.81 30.26
N ASP A 106 27.56 -8.95 29.61
CA ASP A 106 27.20 -10.28 30.12
C ASP A 106 25.94 -10.36 31.00
N THR A 107 24.77 -10.40 30.38
CA THR A 107 23.59 -11.10 30.91
C THR A 107 22.59 -11.30 29.78
N THR A 108 22.35 -12.55 29.40
CA THR A 108 21.24 -12.96 28.54
C THR A 108 19.93 -12.80 29.31
N PHE A 109 19.47 -11.57 29.50
CA PHE A 109 18.08 -11.33 29.87
C PHE A 109 17.22 -11.61 28.64
N ALA A 110 16.44 -12.69 28.70
CA ALA A 110 15.36 -12.93 27.77
C ALA A 110 14.42 -11.71 27.85
N VAL A 111 14.51 -10.82 26.86
CA VAL A 111 13.53 -9.75 26.68
C VAL A 111 12.19 -10.45 26.53
N PRO A 112 11.20 -10.22 27.40
CA PRO A 112 9.87 -10.78 27.21
C PRO A 112 9.39 -10.39 25.81
N GLU A 113 8.81 -11.35 25.08
CA GLU A 113 8.21 -11.07 23.78
C GLU A 113 7.05 -10.10 24.00
N VAL A 114 7.34 -8.80 23.84
CA VAL A 114 6.35 -7.74 24.00
C VAL A 114 5.50 -7.75 22.75
N THR A 115 4.27 -8.24 22.88
CA THR A 115 3.27 -8.09 21.82
C THR A 115 2.93 -6.61 21.66
N LEU A 116 3.05 -6.11 20.43
CA LEU A 116 2.75 -4.73 20.08
C LEU A 116 1.33 -4.68 19.48
N ARG A 117 0.65 -3.52 19.55
CA ARG A 117 -0.69 -3.41 18.94
C ARG A 117 -0.65 -3.70 17.44
N LYS A 118 0.47 -3.40 16.76
CA LYS A 118 0.63 -3.68 15.33
C LYS A 118 0.43 -5.15 14.98
N ASP A 119 0.77 -6.07 15.88
CA ASP A 119 0.73 -7.51 15.62
C ASP A 119 -0.72 -8.00 15.50
N MET A 120 -1.65 -7.34 16.19
CA MET A 120 -3.09 -7.59 16.05
C MET A 120 -3.61 -7.23 14.66
N TYR A 121 -3.01 -6.23 14.01
CA TYR A 121 -3.43 -5.72 12.71
C TYR A 121 -2.62 -6.29 11.55
N ALA A 122 -1.76 -7.29 11.77
CA ALA A 122 -0.81 -7.78 10.76
C ALA A 122 -1.47 -8.05 9.39
N GLU A 123 -2.57 -8.81 9.36
CA GLU A 123 -3.29 -9.10 8.12
C GLU A 123 -3.93 -7.86 7.47
N VAL A 124 -4.49 -6.95 8.28
CA VAL A 124 -5.06 -5.69 7.81
C VAL A 124 -3.96 -4.82 7.17
N LEU A 125 -2.79 -4.73 7.82
CA LEU A 125 -1.66 -3.95 7.34
C LEU A 125 -1.07 -4.50 6.04
N THR A 126 -0.96 -5.83 5.90
CA THR A 126 -0.54 -6.47 4.64
C THR A 126 -1.52 -6.16 3.50
N ASN A 127 -2.84 -6.23 3.75
CA ASN A 127 -3.84 -5.85 2.75
C ASN A 127 -3.78 -4.36 2.40
N LEU A 128 -3.54 -3.50 3.39
CA LEU A 128 -3.39 -2.06 3.20
C LEU A 128 -2.16 -1.73 2.35
N ARG A 129 -1.02 -2.40 2.56
CA ARG A 129 0.18 -2.29 1.71
C ARG A 129 -0.12 -2.62 0.26
N LEU A 130 -0.83 -3.72 0.00
CA LEU A 130 -1.22 -4.10 -1.36
C LEU A 130 -2.06 -3.03 -2.06
N ILE A 131 -3.01 -2.41 -1.34
CA ILE A 131 -3.85 -1.33 -1.85
C ILE A 131 -3.03 -0.07 -2.09
N ALA A 132 -2.21 0.35 -1.12
CA ALA A 132 -1.40 1.55 -1.21
C ALA A 132 -0.42 1.48 -2.38
N VAL A 133 0.22 0.33 -2.59
CA VAL A 133 1.08 0.08 -3.76
C VAL A 133 0.27 0.15 -5.05
N GLY A 134 -0.89 -0.51 -5.11
CA GLY A 134 -1.72 -0.56 -6.32
C GLY A 134 -2.42 0.74 -6.69
N LYS A 135 -2.52 1.70 -5.76
CA LYS A 135 -3.19 2.99 -5.96
C LYS A 135 -2.25 4.19 -6.00
N MET A 136 -0.94 3.96 -5.91
CA MET A 136 0.03 5.05 -5.83
C MET A 136 -0.17 6.02 -7.00
N VAL A 137 -0.31 7.30 -6.68
CA VAL A 137 -0.49 8.35 -7.69
C VAL A 137 0.86 8.87 -8.17
N LYS A 138 0.87 9.48 -9.35
CA LYS A 138 2.07 10.04 -9.99
C LYS A 138 2.74 11.10 -9.09
N PRO A 139 4.03 10.96 -8.75
CA PRO A 139 4.81 11.98 -8.06
C PRO A 139 5.13 13.19 -8.96
N GLU A 140 5.43 14.35 -8.36
CA GLU A 140 5.71 15.59 -9.11
C GLU A 140 7.04 15.55 -9.88
N GLU A 141 7.97 14.69 -9.46
CA GLU A 141 9.26 14.44 -10.10
C GLU A 141 9.12 13.70 -11.45
N VAL A 142 7.97 13.06 -11.71
CA VAL A 142 7.70 12.33 -12.96
C VAL A 142 7.02 13.26 -13.96
N LEU A 143 7.83 13.73 -14.91
CA LEU A 143 7.42 14.72 -15.92
C LEU A 143 7.03 14.12 -17.27
N ILE A 144 7.26 12.81 -17.49
CA ILE A 144 6.97 12.15 -18.76
C ILE A 144 5.83 11.17 -18.52
N VAL A 145 4.76 11.31 -19.29
CA VAL A 145 3.57 10.45 -19.20
C VAL A 145 3.02 10.14 -20.58
N GLU A 146 2.28 9.04 -20.67
CA GLU A 146 1.44 8.70 -21.80
C GLU A 146 0.11 9.46 -21.66
N ASN A 147 -0.29 10.21 -22.69
CA ASN A 147 -1.57 10.92 -22.71
C ASN A 147 -2.71 9.97 -23.15
N GLU A 148 -3.94 10.50 -23.26
CA GLU A 148 -5.11 9.73 -23.71
C GLU A 148 -5.02 9.22 -25.16
N GLU A 149 -4.04 9.71 -25.93
CA GLU A 149 -3.78 9.33 -27.32
C GLU A 149 -2.59 8.36 -27.44
N ASP A 150 -2.14 7.76 -26.34
CA ASP A 150 -0.96 6.88 -26.24
C ASP A 150 0.36 7.57 -26.67
N GLU A 151 0.41 8.91 -26.65
CA GLU A 151 1.61 9.69 -26.95
C GLU A 151 2.40 10.02 -25.68
N VAL A 152 3.71 9.87 -25.77
CA VAL A 152 4.64 10.21 -24.69
C VAL A 152 4.87 11.72 -24.68
N VAL A 153 4.26 12.41 -23.72
CA VAL A 153 4.32 13.86 -23.57
C VAL A 153 5.03 14.28 -22.29
N ARG A 154 5.59 15.48 -22.28
CA ARG A 154 6.15 16.11 -21.08
C ARG A 154 5.08 16.94 -20.38
N GLU A 155 4.56 16.45 -19.27
CA GLU A 155 3.58 17.12 -18.43
C GLU A 155 4.27 17.72 -17.19
N HIS A 156 3.99 19.00 -16.88
CA HIS A 156 4.36 19.57 -15.58
C HIS A 156 3.14 19.49 -14.69
N LEU A 157 3.22 18.75 -13.59
CA LEU A 157 2.10 18.57 -12.66
C LEU A 157 1.66 19.92 -12.08
N GLN A 158 0.41 20.32 -12.33
CA GLN A 158 -0.16 21.60 -11.86
C GLN A 158 -1.29 21.42 -10.84
N GLU A 159 -1.78 20.20 -10.64
CA GLU A 159 -2.93 19.93 -9.77
C GLU A 159 -2.54 19.77 -8.30
N THR A 160 -2.87 20.79 -7.50
CA THR A 160 -2.58 20.80 -6.05
C THR A 160 -3.16 19.59 -5.32
N ASP A 161 -4.35 19.12 -5.68
CA ASP A 161 -5.02 17.99 -5.02
C ASP A 161 -4.25 16.67 -5.24
N THR A 162 -3.68 16.46 -6.43
CA THR A 162 -2.89 15.26 -6.74
C THR A 162 -1.55 15.26 -6.01
N ILE A 163 -0.91 16.44 -5.87
CA ILE A 163 0.30 16.61 -5.05
C ILE A 163 0.02 16.28 -3.57
N VAL A 164 -1.09 16.79 -3.03
CA VAL A 164 -1.48 16.51 -1.63
C VAL A 164 -1.76 15.03 -1.43
N LEU A 165 -2.50 14.41 -2.36
CA LEU A 165 -2.79 12.98 -2.31
C LEU A 165 -1.50 12.15 -2.36
N TYR A 166 -0.55 12.47 -3.25
CA TYR A 166 0.75 11.80 -3.30
C TYR A 166 1.49 11.90 -1.97
N LYS A 167 1.55 13.09 -1.36
CA LYS A 167 2.22 13.30 -0.06
C LYS A 167 1.61 12.44 1.04
N MET A 168 0.28 12.34 1.11
CA MET A 168 -0.41 11.49 2.08
C MET A 168 -0.17 9.99 1.81
N MET A 169 -0.15 9.57 0.55
CA MET A 169 0.15 8.18 0.18
C MET A 169 1.61 7.80 0.46
N ARG A 170 2.54 8.73 0.22
CA ARG A 170 3.94 8.57 0.58
C ARG A 170 4.08 8.39 2.08
N GLU A 171 3.47 9.27 2.87
CA GLU A 171 3.47 9.16 4.34
C GLU A 171 2.91 7.81 4.82
N LEU A 172 1.78 7.37 4.24
CA LEU A 172 1.19 6.06 4.51
C LEU A 172 2.20 4.93 4.25
N MET A 173 2.84 4.94 3.09
CA MET A 173 3.83 3.92 2.70
C MET A 173 5.06 3.94 3.61
N LEU A 174 5.54 5.11 4.04
CA LEU A 174 6.65 5.21 5.01
C LEU A 174 6.30 4.54 6.33
N TYR A 175 5.13 4.84 6.91
CA TYR A 175 4.71 4.21 8.16
C TYR A 175 4.51 2.70 8.02
N LEU A 176 3.88 2.24 6.92
CA LEU A 176 3.74 0.82 6.63
C LEU A 176 5.09 0.11 6.52
N THR A 177 6.08 0.77 5.90
CA THR A 177 7.44 0.22 5.75
C THR A 177 8.15 0.16 7.09
N HIS A 178 8.07 1.20 7.91
CA HIS A 178 8.66 1.19 9.25
C HIS A 178 8.05 0.13 10.18
N LEU A 179 6.75 -0.13 10.05
CA LEU A 179 6.06 -1.14 10.85
C LEU A 179 6.39 -2.58 10.43
N ASP A 180 6.69 -2.79 9.14
CA ASP A 180 7.16 -4.08 8.63
C ASP A 180 7.87 -3.91 7.27
N VAL A 181 9.20 -3.83 7.34
CA VAL A 181 10.07 -3.70 6.15
C VAL A 181 10.01 -4.96 5.31
N VAL A 182 9.96 -6.13 5.96
CA VAL A 182 10.02 -7.44 5.29
C VAL A 182 8.76 -7.68 4.46
N ASP A 183 7.59 -7.40 5.02
CA ASP A 183 6.32 -7.53 4.29
C ASP A 183 6.23 -6.53 3.12
N THR A 184 6.74 -5.32 3.31
CA THR A 184 6.78 -4.29 2.26
C THR A 184 7.70 -4.70 1.10
N GLU A 185 8.94 -5.13 1.40
CA GLU A 185 9.89 -5.64 0.41
C GLU A 185 9.32 -6.84 -0.36
N ARG A 186 8.72 -7.78 0.36
CA ARG A 186 8.07 -8.97 -0.22
C ARG A 186 6.97 -8.58 -1.20
N ILE A 187 6.05 -7.71 -0.80
CA ILE A 187 4.94 -7.26 -1.66
C ILE A 187 5.44 -6.56 -2.93
N LEU A 188 6.41 -5.65 -2.80
CA LEU A 188 6.96 -4.92 -3.95
C LEU A 188 7.69 -5.85 -4.91
N THR A 189 8.45 -6.81 -4.38
CA THR A 189 9.17 -7.81 -5.18
C THR A 189 8.18 -8.73 -5.90
N GLU A 190 7.19 -9.29 -5.20
CA GLU A 190 6.16 -10.15 -5.80
C GLU A 190 5.35 -9.41 -6.88
N LYS A 191 5.03 -8.13 -6.67
CA LYS A 191 4.37 -7.30 -7.69
C LYS A 191 5.26 -7.03 -8.89
N LEU A 192 6.55 -6.81 -8.69
CA LEU A 192 7.50 -6.62 -9.79
C LEU A 192 7.64 -7.90 -10.62
N GLU A 193 7.76 -9.06 -9.98
CA GLU A 193 7.81 -10.36 -10.65
C GLU A 193 6.57 -10.60 -11.53
N ARG A 194 5.38 -10.17 -11.09
CA ARG A 194 4.13 -10.25 -11.86
C ARG A 194 4.08 -9.30 -13.06
N GLN A 195 4.97 -8.31 -13.13
CA GLN A 195 5.18 -7.46 -14.31
C GLN A 195 6.15 -8.10 -15.32
N MET A 196 7.07 -8.95 -14.86
CA MET A 196 8.12 -9.53 -15.69
C MET A 196 7.58 -10.57 -16.67
N ASN A 197 8.25 -10.75 -17.82
CA ASN A 197 7.93 -11.88 -18.69
C ASN A 197 8.31 -13.19 -18.01
N LYS A 198 7.48 -14.20 -18.21
CA LYS A 198 7.72 -15.54 -17.70
C LYS A 198 8.69 -16.30 -18.60
N LYS A 199 9.28 -17.37 -18.06
CA LYS A 199 10.27 -18.21 -18.76
C LYS A 199 9.72 -18.87 -20.03
N ASP A 200 8.41 -19.02 -20.14
CA ASP A 200 7.71 -19.55 -21.32
C ASP A 200 7.48 -18.50 -22.42
N GLY A 201 7.95 -17.26 -22.22
CA GLY A 201 7.79 -16.15 -23.16
C GLY A 201 6.45 -15.42 -23.06
N SER A 202 5.55 -15.84 -22.15
CA SER A 202 4.34 -15.10 -21.85
C SER A 202 4.63 -13.82 -21.07
N SER A 203 3.80 -12.80 -21.25
CA SER A 203 3.87 -11.60 -20.41
C SER A 203 3.42 -11.93 -18.99
N GLY A 204 3.93 -11.19 -18.00
CA GLY A 204 3.48 -11.31 -16.62
C GLY A 204 1.97 -11.10 -16.49
N ASP A 205 1.35 -11.78 -15.52
CA ASP A 205 -0.12 -11.83 -15.40
C ASP A 205 -0.74 -10.47 -15.04
N GLU A 206 0.06 -9.54 -14.52
CA GLU A 206 -0.38 -8.18 -14.16
C GLU A 206 0.30 -7.10 -15.02
N TRP A 207 0.93 -7.47 -16.13
CA TRP A 207 1.67 -6.55 -16.99
C TRP A 207 0.79 -5.45 -17.60
N SER A 208 1.11 -4.20 -17.30
CA SER A 208 0.72 -3.02 -18.07
C SER A 208 1.66 -1.84 -17.75
N TRP A 209 1.78 -0.86 -18.64
CA TRP A 209 2.56 0.35 -18.36
C TRP A 209 2.02 1.09 -17.13
N GLY A 210 0.70 1.18 -17.00
CA GLY A 210 0.05 1.75 -15.82
C GLY A 210 0.45 1.05 -14.52
N ASN A 211 0.36 -0.29 -14.48
CA ASN A 211 0.72 -1.05 -13.27
C ASN A 211 2.21 -0.95 -12.93
N LEU A 212 3.08 -0.99 -13.94
CA LEU A 212 4.52 -0.80 -13.74
C LEU A 212 4.84 0.60 -13.21
N ASN A 213 4.24 1.64 -13.79
CA ASN A 213 4.42 3.02 -13.35
C ASN A 213 3.99 3.20 -11.89
N THR A 214 2.78 2.75 -11.57
CA THR A 214 2.24 2.79 -10.20
C THR A 214 3.15 2.05 -9.21
N LEU A 215 3.66 0.87 -9.58
CA LEU A 215 4.63 0.15 -8.76
C LEU A 215 5.94 0.92 -8.56
N CYS A 216 6.50 1.49 -9.63
CA CYS A 216 7.73 2.29 -9.55
C CYS A 216 7.54 3.55 -8.69
N TRP A 217 6.38 4.21 -8.76
CA TRP A 217 6.05 5.33 -7.89
C TRP A 217 5.98 4.90 -6.42
N ALA A 218 5.41 3.72 -6.14
CA ALA A 218 5.37 3.17 -4.79
C ALA A 218 6.78 2.84 -4.27
N VAL A 219 7.64 2.22 -5.08
CA VAL A 219 9.05 1.97 -4.74
C VAL A 219 9.79 3.29 -4.45
N GLY A 220 9.61 4.32 -5.28
CA GLY A 220 10.23 5.63 -5.05
C GLY A 220 9.73 6.30 -3.76
N SER A 221 8.45 6.11 -3.41
CA SER A 221 7.85 6.74 -2.24
C SER A 221 8.47 6.31 -0.90
N ILE A 222 9.03 5.09 -0.84
CA ILE A 222 9.61 4.53 0.40
C ILE A 222 11.11 4.80 0.56
N SER A 223 11.72 5.59 -0.34
CA SER A 223 13.16 5.87 -0.21
C SER A 223 13.48 6.53 1.14
N GLY A 224 14.50 6.01 1.81
CA GLY A 224 14.93 6.39 3.15
C GLY A 224 14.14 5.76 4.30
N ALA A 225 13.16 4.88 4.04
CA ALA A 225 12.37 4.20 5.08
C ALA A 225 13.01 2.89 5.58
N MET A 226 14.08 2.45 4.92
CA MET A 226 14.80 1.23 5.25
C MET A 226 16.19 1.59 5.79
N ASN A 227 16.83 0.66 6.51
CA ASN A 227 18.25 0.82 6.81
C ASN A 227 19.08 0.76 5.52
N GLU A 228 20.25 1.39 5.51
CA GLU A 228 21.08 1.55 4.31
C GLU A 228 21.41 0.21 3.60
N ASP A 229 21.73 -0.84 4.37
CA ASP A 229 22.08 -2.14 3.80
C ASP A 229 20.89 -2.83 3.14
N THR A 230 19.71 -2.79 3.77
CA THR A 230 18.47 -3.33 3.23
C THR A 230 18.03 -2.52 2.01
N GLU A 231 18.02 -1.19 2.10
CA GLU A 231 17.63 -0.31 0.99
C GLU A 231 18.52 -0.55 -0.23
N LYS A 232 19.84 -0.64 -0.02
CA LYS A 232 20.80 -0.91 -1.09
C LYS A 232 20.53 -2.23 -1.78
N ARG A 233 20.30 -3.31 -1.03
CA ARG A 233 19.99 -4.63 -1.61
C ARG A 233 18.70 -4.61 -2.39
N PHE A 234 17.66 -4.00 -1.82
CA PHE A 234 16.36 -3.86 -2.44
C PHE A 234 16.45 -3.07 -3.75
N LEU A 235 17.11 -1.91 -3.75
CA LEU A 235 17.29 -1.10 -4.96
C LEU A 235 18.08 -1.83 -6.05
N VAL A 236 19.12 -2.58 -5.69
CA VAL A 236 19.88 -3.39 -6.67
C VAL A 236 18.97 -4.44 -7.32
N LEU A 237 18.08 -5.09 -6.55
CA LEU A 237 17.11 -6.03 -7.09
C LEU A 237 16.16 -5.33 -8.06
N ILE A 238 15.52 -4.24 -7.64
CA ILE A 238 14.53 -3.53 -8.47
C ILE A 238 15.16 -3.04 -9.77
N ILE A 239 16.32 -2.39 -9.71
CA ILE A 239 17.01 -1.85 -10.90
C ILE A 239 17.38 -2.98 -11.86
N ARG A 240 17.88 -4.11 -11.36
CA ARG A 240 18.23 -5.26 -12.21
C ARG A 240 17.02 -5.81 -12.95
N GLU A 241 15.89 -5.98 -12.28
CA GLU A 241 14.66 -6.48 -12.89
C GLU A 241 14.09 -5.48 -13.91
N LEU A 242 14.09 -4.18 -13.61
CA LEU A 242 13.66 -3.14 -14.55
C LEU A 242 14.55 -3.08 -15.80
N LEU A 243 15.87 -3.20 -15.65
CA LEU A 243 16.79 -3.28 -16.80
C LEU A 243 16.53 -4.52 -17.65
N SER A 244 16.32 -5.68 -17.02
CA SER A 244 15.94 -6.92 -17.69
C SER A 244 14.66 -6.76 -18.52
N LEU A 245 13.65 -6.09 -17.96
CA LEU A 245 12.42 -5.77 -18.67
C LEU A 245 12.65 -4.86 -19.87
N VAL A 246 13.48 -3.82 -19.72
CA VAL A 246 13.85 -2.90 -20.81
C VAL A 246 14.56 -3.64 -21.93
N GLU A 247 15.48 -4.57 -21.65
CA GLU A 247 16.15 -5.38 -22.67
C GLU A 247 15.16 -6.27 -23.43
N GLN A 248 14.25 -6.93 -22.70
CA GLN A 248 13.25 -7.81 -23.30
C GLN A 248 12.22 -7.07 -24.16
N ARG A 249 11.88 -5.83 -23.80
CA ARG A 249 10.85 -5.02 -24.47
C ARG A 249 11.43 -4.04 -25.49
N GLY A 250 12.64 -3.54 -25.27
CA GLY A 250 13.36 -2.61 -26.15
C GLY A 250 13.71 -3.21 -27.51
N GLY A 251 13.85 -4.53 -27.59
CA GLY A 251 13.96 -5.24 -28.88
C GLY A 251 12.72 -5.17 -29.77
N ARG A 252 11.57 -4.68 -29.27
CA ARG A 252 10.32 -4.53 -30.04
C ARG A 252 10.03 -3.09 -30.50
N ILE A 253 10.69 -2.07 -29.95
CA ILE A 253 10.46 -0.66 -30.32
C ILE A 253 11.22 -0.26 -31.60
N THR A 254 12.13 -1.11 -32.08
CA THR A 254 12.94 -0.88 -33.29
C THR A 254 12.50 -1.67 -34.53
N ARG A 255 11.22 -2.09 -34.62
CA ARG A 255 10.66 -2.68 -35.85
C ARG A 255 9.29 -2.14 -36.20
#